data_AF-A0A972FTP9-F1
#
_entry.id   AF-A0A972FTP9-F1
#
_cell.length_a   1.000
_cell.length_b   1.000
_cell.length_c   1.000
_cell.angle_alpha   90.00
_cell.angle_beta   90.00
_cell.angle_gamma   90.00
#
_symmetry.space_group_name_H-M   'P 1'
#
loop_
_entity.id
_entity.type
_entity.pdbx_description
1 polymer ?
#
loop_
_entity_poly.entity_id
_entity_poly.type
_entity_poly.pdbx_seq_one_letter_code
_entity_poly.pdbx_strand_id
1 'polypeptide(L)'
;MQKKVLAIIASVFLSAIFLVQCNSNDDNGSADPVIGTWKLVEVTQNSQQVAVSSCDLMEMYIFGGDQFSHEIYSSASGRYANVAQDDDDDEDSDDEESDDEESDDEGSDDEGSDDEGSDDGEDDGTDDGGTGGGVCVLTETQIGNWVNTGAAYTLEQNGSTQNLPIHFTDNNTRFYYEVTVGGTTTRYIFQRQ
;
A
#
# COMPACT_ATOMS: atom_id res chain seq x y z
N MET A 1 -17.33 -44.70 62.38
CA MET A 1 -17.50 -44.28 60.97
C MET A 1 -17.16 -42.79 60.88
N GLN A 2 -16.70 -42.26 59.75
CA GLN A 2 -16.32 -40.83 59.53
C GLN A 2 -14.86 -40.37 59.77
N LYS A 3 -13.84 -41.15 59.39
CA LYS A 3 -12.48 -40.59 59.14
C LYS A 3 -11.86 -40.98 57.80
N LYS A 4 -12.45 -41.93 57.09
CA LYS A 4 -11.96 -42.40 55.78
C LYS A 4 -12.61 -41.70 54.58
N VAL A 5 -13.70 -40.95 54.80
CA VAL A 5 -14.43 -40.26 53.72
C VAL A 5 -13.83 -38.89 53.40
N LEU A 6 -13.09 -38.28 54.34
CA LEU A 6 -12.49 -36.96 54.13
C LEU A 6 -11.28 -36.97 53.18
N ALA A 7 -10.58 -38.11 53.07
CA ALA A 7 -9.39 -38.24 52.22
C ALA A 7 -9.72 -38.36 50.72
N ILE A 8 -10.94 -38.79 50.38
CA ILE A 8 -11.33 -39.00 48.98
C ILE A 8 -11.80 -37.69 48.34
N ILE A 9 -12.47 -36.81 49.11
CA ILE A 9 -13.00 -35.53 48.61
C ILE A 9 -11.88 -34.50 48.34
N ALA A 10 -10.77 -34.56 49.08
CA ALA A 10 -9.60 -33.70 48.82
C ALA A 10 -8.79 -34.11 47.58
N SER A 11 -8.96 -35.33 47.07
CA SER A 11 -8.25 -35.82 45.87
C SER A 11 -8.96 -35.53 44.55
N VAL A 12 -10.28 -35.27 44.59
CA VAL A 12 -11.10 -35.03 43.38
C VAL A 12 -11.22 -33.53 43.04
N PHE A 13 -10.90 -32.64 43.97
CA PHE A 13 -10.89 -31.19 43.74
C PHE A 13 -9.53 -30.63 43.27
N LEU A 14 -8.46 -31.43 43.27
CA LEU A 14 -7.14 -31.02 42.79
C LEU A 14 -6.85 -31.41 41.33
N SER A 15 -7.77 -32.12 40.66
CA SER A 15 -7.67 -32.54 39.26
C SER A 15 -8.47 -31.66 38.29
N ALA A 16 -9.12 -30.59 38.78
CA ALA A 16 -9.92 -29.67 37.97
C ALA A 16 -9.23 -28.31 37.70
N ILE A 17 -7.96 -28.13 38.11
CA ILE A 17 -7.16 -26.92 37.88
C ILE A 17 -6.05 -27.18 36.84
N PHE A 18 -6.31 -28.06 35.86
CA PHE A 18 -5.35 -28.37 34.78
C PHE A 18 -5.91 -28.19 33.35
N LEU A 19 -7.09 -27.59 33.19
CA LEU A 19 -7.67 -27.31 31.86
C LEU A 19 -7.76 -25.82 31.52
N VAL A 20 -7.03 -24.96 32.25
CA VAL A 20 -6.51 -23.73 31.67
C VAL A 20 -5.04 -24.00 31.32
N GLN A 21 -4.84 -24.90 30.35
CA GLN A 21 -3.69 -24.73 29.49
C GLN A 21 -3.95 -23.41 28.77
N CYS A 22 -3.32 -22.34 29.27
CA CYS A 22 -2.85 -21.31 28.37
C CYS A 22 -2.15 -22.07 27.26
N ASN A 23 -2.75 -22.12 26.07
CA ASN A 23 -2.04 -22.47 24.86
C ASN A 23 -1.15 -21.26 24.53
N SER A 24 -0.22 -20.96 25.44
CA SER A 24 1.00 -20.27 25.10
C SER A 24 1.81 -21.34 24.38
N ASN A 25 1.42 -21.61 23.13
CA ASN A 25 2.39 -22.04 22.13
C ASN A 25 3.32 -20.84 21.96
N ASP A 26 4.21 -20.69 22.95
CA ASP A 26 5.49 -20.03 22.82
C ASP A 26 6.32 -20.97 21.93
N ASP A 27 5.85 -21.14 20.70
CA ASP A 27 6.58 -21.88 19.69
C ASP A 27 7.73 -20.96 19.32
N ASN A 28 8.92 -21.39 19.73
CA ASN A 28 10.22 -21.04 19.15
C ASN A 28 10.29 -21.41 17.65
N GLY A 29 9.19 -21.22 16.91
CA GLY A 29 9.06 -21.44 15.48
C GLY A 29 9.75 -20.32 14.74
N SER A 30 10.49 -20.68 13.69
CA SER A 30 10.81 -19.75 12.62
C SER A 30 9.56 -18.92 12.31
N ALA A 31 9.69 -17.60 12.29
CA ALA A 31 8.62 -16.73 11.79
C ALA A 31 8.11 -17.28 10.45
N ASP A 32 6.79 -17.22 10.24
CA ASP A 32 6.18 -17.68 9.00
C ASP A 32 6.90 -17.00 7.81
N PRO A 33 7.33 -17.76 6.78
CA PRO A 33 8.08 -17.20 5.67
C PRO A 33 7.33 -16.10 4.92
N VAL A 34 6.02 -15.96 5.06
CA VAL A 34 5.26 -14.86 4.45
C VAL A 34 5.53 -13.50 5.11
N ILE A 35 5.89 -13.50 6.39
CA ILE A 35 6.09 -12.26 7.17
C ILE A 35 7.24 -11.45 6.57
N GLY A 36 6.96 -10.19 6.24
CA GLY A 36 7.89 -9.27 5.58
C GLY A 36 7.23 -8.37 4.54
N THR A 37 8.06 -7.56 3.88
CA THR A 37 7.67 -6.67 2.79
C THR A 37 8.09 -7.27 1.45
N TRP A 38 7.18 -7.26 0.49
CA TRP A 38 7.32 -7.95 -0.79
C TRP A 38 6.87 -7.04 -1.91
N LYS A 39 7.73 -6.84 -2.92
CA LYS A 39 7.44 -5.98 -4.08
C LYS A 39 7.28 -6.82 -5.33
N LEU A 40 6.30 -6.49 -6.17
CA LEU A 40 6.14 -7.14 -7.47
C LEU A 40 7.35 -6.85 -8.35
N VAL A 41 7.96 -7.90 -8.91
CA VAL A 41 9.14 -7.76 -9.78
C VAL A 41 8.92 -8.32 -11.17
N GLU A 42 7.97 -9.24 -11.33
CA GLU A 42 7.72 -9.90 -12.60
C GLU A 42 6.28 -10.44 -12.67
N VAL A 43 5.68 -10.31 -13.85
CA VAL A 43 4.43 -11.00 -14.20
C VAL A 43 4.68 -11.85 -15.43
N THR A 44 4.22 -13.09 -15.40
CA THR A 44 4.22 -13.97 -16.57
C THR A 44 2.80 -14.41 -16.90
N GLN A 45 2.49 -14.55 -18.18
CA GLN A 45 1.25 -15.15 -18.67
C GLN A 45 1.60 -16.38 -19.50
N ASN A 46 1.01 -17.53 -19.17
CA ASN A 46 1.28 -18.81 -19.82
C ASN A 46 2.80 -19.10 -19.91
N SER A 47 3.54 -18.81 -18.81
CA SER A 47 5.00 -18.95 -18.71
C SER A 47 5.83 -18.05 -19.63
N GLN A 48 5.26 -16.97 -20.15
CA GLN A 48 5.99 -15.92 -20.87
C GLN A 48 5.93 -14.61 -20.08
N GLN A 49 7.07 -13.95 -19.90
CA GLN A 49 7.10 -12.63 -19.26
C GLN A 49 6.28 -11.63 -20.07
N VAL A 50 5.44 -10.87 -19.38
CA VAL A 50 4.66 -9.79 -19.99
C VAL A 50 5.23 -8.43 -19.59
N ALA A 51 5.07 -7.44 -20.47
CA ALA A 51 5.39 -6.07 -20.12
C ALA A 51 4.40 -5.57 -19.06
N VAL A 52 4.93 -5.04 -17.97
CA VAL A 52 4.20 -4.49 -16.83
C VAL A 52 4.63 -3.04 -16.68
N SER A 53 3.71 -2.14 -16.33
CA SER A 53 4.08 -0.73 -16.18
C SER A 53 5.01 -0.55 -14.97
N SER A 54 5.81 0.52 -14.98
CA SER A 54 6.68 0.85 -13.83
C SER A 54 5.88 1.10 -12.54
N CYS A 55 4.66 1.61 -12.63
CA CYS A 55 3.79 1.82 -11.48
C CYS A 55 3.19 0.51 -10.97
N ASP A 56 2.78 -0.40 -11.84
CA ASP A 56 2.32 -1.73 -11.39
C ASP A 56 3.44 -2.49 -10.67
N LEU A 57 4.70 -2.34 -11.10
CA LEU A 57 5.87 -2.89 -10.40
C LEU A 57 6.15 -2.24 -9.02
N MET A 58 5.41 -1.19 -8.63
CA MET A 58 5.42 -0.66 -7.27
C MET A 58 4.44 -1.38 -6.35
N GLU A 59 3.63 -2.32 -6.85
CA GLU A 59 2.72 -3.12 -6.02
C GLU A 59 3.47 -3.83 -4.88
N MET A 60 2.94 -3.73 -3.66
CA MET A 60 3.56 -4.31 -2.46
C MET A 60 2.57 -5.09 -1.61
N TYR A 61 3.05 -6.21 -1.07
CA TYR A 61 2.46 -6.87 0.09
C TYR A 61 3.33 -6.66 1.33
N ILE A 62 2.70 -6.31 2.45
CA ILE A 62 3.34 -6.16 3.75
C ILE A 62 2.63 -7.09 4.72
N PHE A 63 3.26 -8.20 5.10
CA PHE A 63 2.71 -9.18 6.03
C PHE A 63 3.33 -9.00 7.42
N GLY A 64 2.48 -8.66 8.40
CA GLY A 64 2.78 -8.71 9.83
C GLY A 64 2.46 -10.09 10.42
N GLY A 65 2.37 -10.20 11.76
CA GLY A 65 2.16 -11.48 12.44
C GLY A 65 0.79 -12.15 12.15
N ASP A 66 -0.26 -11.35 12.04
CA ASP A 66 -1.64 -11.78 11.77
C ASP A 66 -2.38 -10.84 10.80
N GLN A 67 -1.77 -9.70 10.46
CA GLN A 67 -2.31 -8.67 9.58
C GLN A 67 -1.48 -8.51 8.31
N PHE A 68 -2.11 -8.02 7.25
CA PHE A 68 -1.41 -7.62 6.04
C PHE A 68 -1.92 -6.27 5.51
N SER A 69 -1.06 -5.60 4.75
CA SER A 69 -1.41 -4.50 3.84
C SER A 69 -1.03 -4.91 2.41
N HIS A 70 -1.87 -4.56 1.44
CA HIS A 70 -1.61 -4.70 0.01
C HIS A 70 -1.81 -3.36 -0.67
N GLU A 71 -0.75 -2.85 -1.26
CA GLU A 71 -0.66 -1.51 -1.82
C GLU A 71 -0.52 -1.60 -3.34
N ILE A 72 -1.44 -0.95 -4.06
CA ILE A 72 -1.50 -0.96 -5.53
C ILE A 72 -1.30 0.47 -6.02
N TYR A 73 -0.42 0.63 -7.00
CA TYR A 73 -0.05 1.92 -7.59
C TYR A 73 -0.45 1.97 -9.06
N SER A 74 -0.81 3.15 -9.56
CA SER A 74 -1.05 3.39 -10.98
C SER A 74 -0.47 4.72 -11.44
N SER A 75 -0.34 4.92 -12.75
CA SER A 75 0.05 6.21 -13.31
C SER A 75 -1.02 7.28 -13.07
N ALA A 76 -0.64 8.47 -12.64
CA ALA A 76 -1.53 9.60 -12.34
C ALA A 76 -2.10 10.34 -13.58
N SER A 77 -2.05 9.73 -14.77
CA SER A 77 -2.46 10.32 -16.03
C SER A 77 -3.98 10.57 -16.06
N GLY A 78 -4.41 11.68 -15.46
CA GLY A 78 -5.81 12.11 -15.42
C GLY A 78 -6.18 13.08 -14.28
N ARG A 79 -5.32 13.32 -13.28
CA ARG A 79 -5.65 14.26 -12.18
C ARG A 79 -4.89 15.58 -12.18
N TYR A 80 -3.82 15.71 -12.97
CA TYR A 80 -3.02 16.93 -13.05
C TYR A 80 -2.83 17.47 -14.48
N ALA A 81 -3.56 16.94 -15.47
CA ALA A 81 -3.51 17.44 -16.86
C ALA A 81 -4.57 18.53 -17.14
N ASN A 82 -4.94 19.34 -16.13
CA ASN A 82 -5.88 20.45 -16.28
C ASN A 82 -5.48 21.67 -15.44
N VAL A 83 -4.18 21.85 -15.16
CA VAL A 83 -3.65 23.12 -14.67
C VAL A 83 -2.36 23.38 -15.44
N ALA A 84 -2.32 24.51 -16.14
CA ALA A 84 -1.25 25.02 -17.01
C ALA A 84 -1.17 24.40 -18.43
N GLN A 85 -2.17 24.71 -19.25
CA GLN A 85 -1.92 25.22 -20.60
C GLN A 85 -2.51 26.63 -20.62
N ASP A 86 -1.80 27.58 -20.00
CA ASP A 86 -1.92 28.97 -20.41
C ASP A 86 -1.05 29.07 -21.67
N ASP A 87 -1.68 28.81 -22.80
CA ASP A 87 -1.12 29.15 -24.10
C ASP A 87 -1.22 30.68 -24.22
N ASP A 88 -0.12 31.36 -23.88
CA ASP A 88 0.16 32.73 -24.28
C ASP A 88 0.27 32.76 -25.82
N ASP A 89 -0.85 32.99 -26.50
CA ASP A 89 -0.85 33.45 -27.90
C ASP A 89 -1.50 34.84 -27.92
N ASP A 90 -0.62 35.84 -27.81
CA ASP A 90 -0.84 37.24 -28.17
C ASP A 90 -1.25 37.34 -29.65
N GLU A 91 -2.50 37.69 -29.95
CA GLU A 91 -2.80 38.39 -31.21
C GLU A 91 -3.75 39.57 -30.97
N ASP A 92 -3.19 40.75 -31.26
CA ASP A 92 -3.81 42.06 -31.30
C ASP A 92 -5.13 42.09 -32.08
N SER A 93 -6.13 42.76 -31.51
CA SER A 93 -7.15 43.45 -32.30
C SER A 93 -7.66 44.66 -31.56
N ASP A 94 -7.15 45.79 -32.04
CA ASP A 94 -7.66 47.15 -31.87
C ASP A 94 -9.17 47.21 -32.16
N ASP A 95 -9.94 47.92 -31.32
CA ASP A 95 -10.92 48.92 -31.77
C ASP A 95 -11.71 49.54 -30.59
N GLU A 96 -11.25 50.73 -30.23
CA GLU A 96 -11.95 52.00 -29.94
C GLU A 96 -13.14 52.12 -28.96
N GLU A 97 -12.85 52.89 -27.90
CA GLU A 97 -13.53 54.10 -27.39
C GLU A 97 -15.03 54.08 -27.02
N SER A 98 -15.31 54.35 -25.74
CA SER A 98 -16.22 55.45 -25.33
C SER A 98 -16.21 55.67 -23.80
N ASP A 99 -15.55 56.77 -23.41
CA ASP A 99 -15.99 57.87 -22.54
C ASP A 99 -16.65 57.62 -21.16
N ASP A 100 -15.98 58.20 -20.14
CA ASP A 100 -16.45 58.97 -18.99
C ASP A 100 -17.40 58.28 -17.96
N GLU A 101 -17.18 58.34 -16.64
CA GLU A 101 -17.03 59.58 -15.86
C GLU A 101 -16.19 59.43 -14.57
N GLU A 102 -15.59 60.57 -14.22
CA GLU A 102 -14.83 60.99 -13.05
C GLU A 102 -15.54 60.72 -11.70
N SER A 103 -14.74 60.62 -10.61
CA SER A 103 -14.83 61.46 -9.38
C SER A 103 -14.39 60.71 -8.12
N ASP A 104 -13.29 61.20 -7.52
CA ASP A 104 -13.09 61.49 -6.09
C ASP A 104 -12.99 60.30 -5.11
N ASP A 105 -12.18 60.26 -4.04
CA ASP A 105 -11.11 61.05 -3.42
C ASP A 105 -10.80 60.32 -2.07
N GLU A 106 -9.69 60.67 -1.40
CA GLU A 106 -9.33 60.39 0.01
C GLU A 106 -8.83 58.95 0.30
N GLY A 107 -7.52 58.70 0.49
CA GLY A 107 -6.80 58.86 1.77
C GLY A 107 -6.88 57.57 2.61
N SER A 108 -5.88 57.00 3.29
CA SER A 108 -4.56 57.42 3.74
C SER A 108 -3.87 56.18 4.36
N ASP A 109 -2.56 56.28 4.64
CA ASP A 109 -1.78 55.58 5.70
C ASP A 109 -1.44 54.09 5.49
N ASP A 110 -0.19 53.71 5.18
CA ASP A 110 1.04 53.67 6.01
C ASP A 110 1.17 52.39 6.87
N GLU A 111 2.42 52.01 7.09
CA GLU A 111 3.00 50.96 7.95
C GLU A 111 3.32 49.61 7.26
N GLY A 112 4.62 49.43 7.05
CA GLY A 112 5.25 48.24 6.53
C GLY A 112 5.26 47.05 7.49
N SER A 113 5.61 45.90 6.92
CA SER A 113 6.32 44.84 7.64
C SER A 113 7.17 44.13 6.62
N ASP A 114 8.48 44.30 6.77
CA ASP A 114 9.49 43.44 6.18
C ASP A 114 9.26 42.00 6.67
N ASP A 115 9.19 41.03 5.76
CA ASP A 115 9.50 39.64 6.11
C ASP A 115 10.29 39.00 4.96
N GLU A 116 11.61 39.19 5.08
CA GLU A 116 12.67 38.19 4.93
C GLU A 116 12.39 37.04 3.95
N GLY A 117 13.20 37.01 2.89
CA GLY A 117 13.23 35.92 1.94
C GLY A 117 13.60 34.57 2.56
N SER A 118 13.14 33.52 1.89
CA SER A 118 13.85 32.25 1.84
C SER A 118 13.70 31.74 0.41
N ASP A 119 14.62 32.26 -0.39
CA ASP A 119 15.12 31.67 -1.61
C ASP A 119 15.99 30.49 -1.18
N ASP A 120 15.48 29.27 -1.34
CA ASP A 120 16.28 28.05 -1.40
C ASP A 120 15.65 27.16 -2.47
N GLY A 121 15.95 27.53 -3.72
CA GLY A 121 15.84 26.63 -4.84
C GLY A 121 16.82 25.47 -4.67
N GLU A 122 16.29 24.27 -4.43
CA GLU A 122 16.99 23.04 -4.76
C GLU A 122 16.39 22.50 -6.07
N ASP A 123 16.98 23.01 -7.14
CA ASP A 123 17.02 22.42 -8.47
C ASP A 123 17.69 21.04 -8.37
N ASP A 124 16.89 19.98 -8.26
CA ASP A 124 17.32 18.61 -8.50
C ASP A 124 16.91 18.16 -9.91
N GLY A 125 17.47 18.85 -10.92
CA GLY A 125 17.50 18.40 -12.31
C GLY A 125 17.96 16.95 -12.45
N THR A 126 17.01 16.02 -12.34
CA THR A 126 17.16 14.64 -12.78
C THR A 126 16.68 14.59 -14.22
N ASP A 127 17.56 15.05 -15.12
CA ASP A 127 17.53 14.75 -16.54
C ASP A 127 17.89 13.27 -16.73
N ASP A 128 17.01 12.37 -16.29
CA ASP A 128 16.98 11.00 -16.78
C ASP A 128 16.00 10.94 -17.94
N GLY A 129 16.56 10.89 -19.15
CA GLY A 129 15.86 10.63 -20.41
C GLY A 129 15.19 9.26 -20.45
N GLY A 130 14.17 9.08 -19.61
CA GLY A 130 13.32 7.90 -19.50
C GLY A 130 11.96 8.19 -20.09
N THR A 131 11.72 7.64 -21.27
CA THR A 131 10.43 7.61 -21.97
C THR A 131 9.23 7.34 -21.03
N GLY A 132 8.42 8.37 -20.75
CA GLY A 132 6.99 8.24 -20.43
C GLY A 132 6.60 7.60 -19.09
N GLY A 133 7.34 7.82 -18.01
CA GLY A 133 6.95 7.39 -16.67
C GLY A 133 6.13 8.46 -15.94
N GLY A 134 4.81 8.46 -16.08
CA GLY A 134 3.95 9.34 -15.27
C GLY A 134 4.15 9.09 -13.77
N VAL A 135 3.91 10.11 -12.93
CA VAL A 135 3.96 9.99 -11.45
C VAL A 135 3.12 8.78 -11.01
N CYS A 136 3.73 7.84 -10.29
CA CYS A 136 3.03 6.70 -9.72
C CYS A 136 2.34 7.13 -8.42
N VAL A 137 1.04 6.92 -8.35
CA VAL A 137 0.22 7.25 -7.17
C VAL A 137 -0.33 5.98 -6.56
N LEU A 138 -0.31 5.92 -5.23
CA LEU A 138 -0.99 4.86 -4.48
C LEU A 138 -2.50 4.99 -4.73
N THR A 139 -3.08 4.03 -5.43
CA THR A 139 -4.50 4.05 -5.80
C THR A 139 -5.37 3.26 -4.83
N GLU A 140 -4.81 2.22 -4.22
CA GLU A 140 -5.55 1.34 -3.34
C GLU A 140 -4.64 0.81 -2.23
N THR A 141 -5.18 0.81 -1.02
CA THR A 141 -4.59 0.12 0.13
C THR A 141 -5.62 -0.82 0.71
N GLN A 142 -5.29 -2.09 0.71
CA GLN A 142 -6.10 -3.18 1.20
C GLN A 142 -5.51 -3.68 2.51
N ILE A 143 -6.25 -3.57 3.62
CA ILE A 143 -5.80 -4.01 4.95
C ILE A 143 -6.70 -5.14 5.42
N GLY A 144 -6.09 -6.22 5.89
CA GLY A 144 -6.82 -7.39 6.35
C GLY A 144 -6.04 -8.25 7.33
N ASN A 145 -6.63 -9.37 7.71
CA ASN A 145 -5.96 -10.42 8.47
C ASN A 145 -5.58 -11.56 7.56
N TRP A 146 -4.61 -12.35 7.96
CA TRP A 146 -4.24 -13.56 7.23
C TRP A 146 -4.03 -14.75 8.17
N VAL A 147 -4.25 -15.95 7.64
CA VAL A 147 -3.99 -17.20 8.34
C VAL A 147 -3.31 -18.19 7.40
N ASN A 148 -2.21 -18.79 7.86
CA ASN A 148 -1.58 -19.90 7.16
C ASN A 148 -2.36 -21.21 7.45
N THR A 149 -2.91 -21.82 6.40
CA THR A 149 -3.66 -23.08 6.49
C THR A 149 -2.80 -24.31 6.15
N GLY A 150 -1.49 -24.12 5.94
CA GLY A 150 -0.51 -25.12 5.52
C GLY A 150 -0.48 -25.38 4.02
N ALA A 151 -1.63 -25.33 3.33
CA ALA A 151 -1.70 -25.47 1.88
C ALA A 151 -1.69 -24.14 1.13
N ALA A 152 -2.14 -23.07 1.79
CA ALA A 152 -2.26 -21.72 1.23
C ALA A 152 -2.47 -20.69 2.36
N TYR A 153 -2.39 -19.41 2.00
CA TYR A 153 -2.66 -18.29 2.90
C TYR A 153 -4.07 -17.77 2.66
N THR A 154 -4.88 -17.77 3.70
CA THR A 154 -6.23 -17.21 3.65
C THR A 154 -6.15 -15.74 4.04
N LEU A 155 -6.51 -14.85 3.12
CA LEU A 155 -6.59 -13.40 3.34
C LEU A 155 -8.04 -13.01 3.61
N GLU A 156 -8.29 -12.33 4.73
CA GLU A 156 -9.60 -11.84 5.14
C GLU A 156 -9.62 -10.32 5.14
N GLN A 157 -10.50 -9.73 4.33
CA GLN A 157 -10.64 -8.28 4.19
C GLN A 157 -12.09 -7.91 3.89
N ASN A 158 -12.61 -6.85 4.54
CA ASN A 158 -13.95 -6.32 4.29
C ASN A 158 -15.07 -7.38 4.35
N GLY A 159 -14.92 -8.39 5.22
CA GLY A 159 -15.85 -9.51 5.35
C GLY A 159 -15.80 -10.55 4.22
N SER A 160 -14.86 -10.41 3.29
CA SER A 160 -14.56 -11.38 2.24
C SER A 160 -13.30 -12.17 2.58
N THR A 161 -13.28 -13.43 2.17
CA THR A 161 -12.16 -14.35 2.38
C THR A 161 -11.64 -14.81 1.02
N GLN A 162 -10.35 -14.61 0.78
CA GLN A 162 -9.63 -15.08 -0.41
C GLN A 162 -8.61 -16.13 0.00
N ASN A 163 -8.50 -17.21 -0.77
CA ASN A 163 -7.43 -18.19 -0.59
C ASN A 163 -6.32 -17.94 -1.61
N LEU A 164 -5.11 -17.65 -1.14
CA LEU A 164 -3.94 -17.31 -1.95
C LEU A 164 -2.86 -18.41 -1.80
N PRO A 165 -2.70 -19.30 -2.80
CA PRO A 165 -1.64 -20.31 -2.78
C PRO A 165 -0.29 -19.65 -3.07
N ILE A 166 0.42 -19.26 -2.01
CA ILE A 166 1.76 -18.66 -2.10
C ILE A 166 2.82 -19.76 -2.16
N HIS A 167 3.71 -19.66 -3.14
CA HIS A 167 4.84 -20.56 -3.32
C HIS A 167 6.15 -19.82 -3.11
N PHE A 168 6.89 -20.14 -2.04
CA PHE A 168 8.21 -19.57 -1.79
C PHE A 168 9.29 -20.22 -2.67
N THR A 169 10.21 -19.38 -3.14
CA THR A 169 11.36 -19.76 -3.97
C THR A 169 12.60 -18.98 -3.52
N ASP A 170 13.75 -19.31 -4.09
CA ASP A 170 15.02 -18.61 -3.83
C ASP A 170 15.32 -18.46 -2.32
N ASN A 171 15.16 -19.56 -1.58
CA ASN A 171 15.40 -19.62 -0.13
C ASN A 171 14.54 -18.61 0.66
N ASN A 172 13.25 -18.51 0.32
CA ASN A 172 12.26 -17.59 0.90
C ASN A 172 12.54 -16.10 0.64
N THR A 173 13.34 -15.77 -0.39
CA THR A 173 13.54 -14.38 -0.82
C THR A 173 12.59 -13.96 -1.93
N ARG A 174 11.88 -14.93 -2.54
CA ARG A 174 10.81 -14.69 -3.49
C ARG A 174 9.59 -15.53 -3.18
N PHE A 175 8.43 -15.04 -3.53
CA PHE A 175 7.24 -15.87 -3.64
C PHE A 175 6.50 -15.59 -4.94
N TYR A 176 5.64 -16.51 -5.34
CA TYR A 176 4.67 -16.26 -6.38
C TYR A 176 3.31 -16.85 -6.05
N TYR A 177 2.26 -16.33 -6.68
CA TYR A 177 0.96 -16.98 -6.78
C TYR A 177 0.46 -16.91 -8.23
N GLU A 178 -0.51 -17.77 -8.54
CA GLU A 178 -1.07 -17.88 -9.88
C GLU A 178 -2.59 -17.66 -9.86
N VAL A 179 -3.07 -16.92 -10.85
CA VAL A 179 -4.50 -16.71 -11.09
C VAL A 179 -4.81 -17.21 -12.50
N THR A 180 -5.80 -18.09 -12.62
CA THR A 180 -6.24 -18.59 -13.92
C THR A 180 -7.63 -18.05 -14.25
N VAL A 181 -7.73 -17.23 -15.30
CA VAL A 181 -8.99 -16.65 -15.79
C VAL A 181 -9.12 -16.94 -17.27
N GLY A 182 -10.24 -17.55 -17.67
CA GLY A 182 -10.52 -17.83 -19.09
C GLY A 182 -9.51 -18.77 -19.77
N GLY A 183 -8.80 -19.60 -19.00
CA GLY A 183 -7.75 -20.50 -19.51
C GLY A 183 -6.36 -19.86 -19.63
N THR A 184 -6.22 -18.58 -19.33
CA THR A 184 -4.91 -17.91 -19.19
C THR A 184 -4.48 -17.96 -17.75
N THR A 185 -3.29 -18.51 -17.49
CA THR A 185 -2.66 -18.49 -16.16
C THR A 185 -1.69 -17.34 -16.09
N THR A 186 -1.94 -16.40 -15.17
CA THR A 186 -1.06 -15.28 -14.84
C THR A 186 -0.35 -15.59 -13.53
N ARG A 187 0.97 -15.54 -13.52
CA ARG A 187 1.81 -15.68 -12.33
C ARG A 187 2.38 -14.33 -11.94
N TYR A 188 2.21 -13.95 -10.68
CA TYR A 188 2.75 -12.74 -10.08
C TYR A 188 3.90 -13.13 -9.17
N ILE A 189 5.09 -12.56 -9.40
CA ILE A 189 6.31 -12.91 -8.67
C ILE A 189 6.73 -11.69 -7.84
N PHE A 190 6.83 -11.91 -6.54
CA PHE A 190 7.21 -10.91 -5.58
C PHE A 190 8.58 -11.23 -4.99
N GLN A 191 9.37 -10.18 -4.74
CA GLN A 191 10.67 -10.27 -4.12
C GLN A 191 10.67 -9.55 -2.78
N ARG A 192 11.27 -10.19 -1.77
CA ARG A 192 11.45 -9.61 -0.45
C ARG A 192 12.34 -8.36 -0.53
N GLN A 193 11.94 -7.32 0.18
CA GLN A 193 12.70 -6.06 0.30
C GLN A 193 13.66 -6.08 1.48
#